data_AF-C7Q2R6-F1
#
_entry.id   AF-C7Q2R6-F1
#
_cell.length_a   1.000
_cell.length_b   1.000
_cell.length_c   1.000
_cell.angle_alpha   90.00
_cell.angle_beta   90.00
_cell.angle_gamma   90.00
#
_symmetry.space_group_name_H-M   'P 1'
#
loop_
_entity.id
_entity.type
_entity.pdbx_description
1 polymer ?
#
loop_
_entity_poly.entity_id
_entity_poly.type
_entity_poly.pdbx_seq_one_letter_code
_entity_poly.pdbx_strand_id
1 'polypeptide(L)'
;MRRTATAVAAAAVLMLAGCSSSASKPAAAPAAHPAGVATTATPPAVSTTSEPSVPVETCATPLPDRGDVIEWQREPGLPDSAIELGGTDPEHCKLTFDTLKTSSPNGPGDCTQAAWLSDNPGYNPDATPAPRLKKAQVTIGDCG
;
A
#
# COMPACT_ATOMS: atom_id res chain seq x y z
N MET A 1 43.44 -4.50 -30.59
CA MET A 1 43.13 -3.31 -31.41
C MET A 1 41.85 -2.69 -30.88
N ARG A 2 41.90 -1.41 -30.49
CA ARG A 2 40.83 -0.64 -29.81
C ARG A 2 39.88 -0.03 -30.84
N ARG A 3 38.56 -0.02 -30.57
CA ARG A 3 37.59 0.94 -31.15
C ARG A 3 36.49 1.23 -30.12
N THR A 4 36.68 2.29 -29.31
CA THR A 4 36.02 3.62 -29.35
C THR A 4 34.54 3.64 -28.97
N ALA A 5 34.28 4.19 -27.79
CA ALA A 5 32.97 4.55 -27.24
C ALA A 5 32.53 5.92 -27.78
N THR A 6 31.23 6.12 -27.92
CA THR A 6 30.63 7.45 -28.14
C THR A 6 29.48 7.63 -27.16
N ALA A 7 29.67 8.52 -26.18
CA ALA A 7 28.63 9.03 -25.31
C ALA A 7 28.01 10.28 -25.96
N VAL A 8 26.69 10.42 -25.92
CA VAL A 8 25.98 11.67 -26.23
C VAL A 8 25.26 12.11 -24.96
N ALA A 9 25.63 13.30 -24.49
CA ALA A 9 25.01 14.01 -23.38
C ALA A 9 24.16 15.16 -23.94
N ALA A 10 22.98 15.40 -23.35
CA ALA A 10 22.23 16.67 -23.31
C ALA A 10 20.86 16.38 -22.67
N ALA A 11 20.16 17.24 -21.95
CA ALA A 11 20.41 18.45 -21.16
C ALA A 11 19.06 18.71 -20.44
N ALA A 12 19.10 19.24 -19.23
CA ALA A 12 17.95 19.43 -18.36
C ALA A 12 16.95 20.52 -18.83
N VAL A 13 15.67 20.38 -18.44
CA VAL A 13 14.72 21.50 -18.33
C VAL A 13 14.06 21.44 -16.95
N LEU A 14 14.40 22.42 -16.10
CA LEU A 14 13.68 22.73 -14.86
C LEU A 14 12.37 23.45 -15.21
N MET A 15 11.28 23.12 -14.53
CA MET A 15 10.13 24.01 -14.38
C MET A 15 9.79 24.14 -12.89
N LEU A 16 9.94 25.37 -12.39
CA LEU A 16 9.45 25.83 -11.09
C LEU A 16 8.02 26.35 -11.22
N ALA A 17 7.13 25.90 -10.35
CA ALA A 17 5.96 26.62 -9.83
C ALA A 17 5.52 25.86 -8.57
N GLY A 18 5.44 26.39 -7.35
CA GLY A 18 5.23 27.76 -6.92
C GLY A 18 3.80 27.92 -6.42
N CYS A 19 3.53 27.57 -5.15
CA CYS A 19 2.46 28.16 -4.34
C CYS A 19 2.81 28.03 -2.86
N SER A 20 3.21 29.15 -2.29
CA SER A 20 3.55 29.33 -0.89
C SER A 20 2.30 29.37 0.00
N SER A 21 2.45 28.71 1.14
CA SER A 21 1.93 29.01 2.48
C SER A 21 0.96 30.18 2.66
N SER A 22 -0.13 29.90 3.37
CA SER A 22 -0.79 30.89 4.23
C SER A 22 -0.93 30.33 5.64
N ALA A 23 -0.05 30.79 6.53
CA ALA A 23 -0.24 30.73 7.97
C ALA A 23 -0.60 32.14 8.45
N SER A 24 -1.60 32.28 9.32
CA SER A 24 -1.88 33.52 10.05
C SER A 24 -2.23 33.23 11.51
N LYS A 25 -1.19 33.43 12.33
CA LYS A 25 -1.02 33.95 13.70
C LYS A 25 -2.24 34.17 14.67
N PRO A 26 -2.05 34.06 16.02
CA PRO A 26 -3.12 33.94 17.03
C PRO A 26 -3.40 35.24 17.83
N ALA A 27 -4.52 35.26 18.58
CA ALA A 27 -4.83 36.06 19.81
C ALA A 27 -6.37 36.03 20.04
N ALA A 28 -7.00 36.12 21.21
CA ALA A 28 -6.69 36.10 22.63
C ALA A 28 -8.07 35.91 23.35
N ALA A 29 -8.10 35.29 24.53
CA ALA A 29 -9.25 35.40 25.46
C ALA A 29 -9.13 36.72 26.25
N PRO A 30 -10.21 37.31 26.83
CA PRO A 30 -10.86 36.74 28.02
C PRO A 30 -12.40 36.94 28.17
N ALA A 31 -12.96 36.04 28.99
CA ALA A 31 -14.14 36.05 29.85
C ALA A 31 -15.23 37.15 29.77
N ALA A 32 -16.49 36.71 29.74
CA ALA A 32 -17.49 36.97 30.80
C ALA A 32 -18.79 36.15 30.58
N HIS A 33 -19.23 35.41 31.60
CA HIS A 33 -20.59 34.84 31.69
C HIS A 33 -21.61 35.96 31.98
N PRO A 34 -22.91 35.76 31.69
CA PRO A 34 -23.77 35.32 32.77
C PRO A 34 -24.77 34.21 32.40
N ALA A 35 -25.16 33.50 33.47
CA ALA A 35 -26.19 32.50 33.66
C ALA A 35 -27.35 32.46 32.64
N GLY A 36 -27.72 31.24 32.24
CA GLY A 36 -29.00 30.97 31.60
C GLY A 36 -29.22 29.50 31.28
N VAL A 37 -29.96 28.82 32.16
CA VAL A 37 -30.69 27.55 31.97
C VAL A 37 -29.86 26.31 31.62
N ALA A 38 -29.61 25.48 32.64
CA ALA A 38 -29.33 24.07 32.46
C ALA A 38 -30.56 23.40 31.81
N THR A 39 -30.41 22.98 30.56
CA THR A 39 -31.26 21.94 29.97
C THR A 39 -30.35 20.76 29.67
N THR A 40 -30.42 19.74 30.52
CA THR A 40 -29.92 18.40 30.20
C THR A 40 -30.67 17.89 28.99
N ALA A 41 -30.11 18.08 27.79
CA ALA A 41 -30.50 17.34 26.61
C ALA A 41 -29.87 15.96 26.72
N THR A 42 -30.66 14.99 27.20
CA THR A 42 -30.36 13.56 27.10
C THR A 42 -30.04 13.24 25.64
N PRO A 43 -28.86 12.67 25.31
CA PRO A 43 -28.65 12.17 23.97
C PRO A 43 -29.69 11.08 23.71
N PRO A 44 -30.37 11.05 22.54
CA PRO A 44 -31.19 9.90 22.20
C PRO A 44 -30.28 8.67 22.27
N ALA A 45 -30.70 7.68 23.04
CA ALA A 45 -30.04 6.38 23.08
C ALA A 45 -29.99 5.89 21.62
N VAL A 46 -28.79 5.85 21.04
CA VAL A 46 -28.56 5.11 19.81
C VAL A 46 -28.89 3.66 20.14
N SER A 47 -30.06 3.22 19.72
CA SER A 47 -30.40 1.81 19.70
C SER A 47 -29.39 1.16 18.77
N THR A 48 -28.37 0.55 19.36
CA THR A 48 -27.56 -0.44 18.67
C THR A 48 -28.50 -1.60 18.41
N THR A 49 -29.23 -1.54 17.29
CA THR A 49 -29.80 -2.72 16.68
C THR A 49 -28.61 -3.63 16.44
N SER A 50 -28.50 -4.69 17.23
CA SER A 50 -27.58 -5.79 16.96
C SER A 50 -27.98 -6.34 15.59
N GLU A 51 -27.32 -5.86 14.54
CA GLU A 51 -27.39 -6.48 13.24
C GLU A 51 -27.02 -7.95 13.46
N PRO A 52 -27.84 -8.92 13.02
CA PRO A 52 -27.46 -10.31 13.11
C PRO A 52 -26.15 -10.44 12.35
N SER A 53 -25.05 -10.71 13.06
CA SER A 53 -23.78 -11.05 12.45
C SER A 53 -24.03 -12.29 11.60
N VAL A 54 -24.19 -12.09 10.29
CA VAL A 54 -24.08 -13.18 9.34
C VAL A 54 -22.76 -13.87 9.67
N PRO A 55 -22.77 -15.18 9.95
CA PRO A 55 -21.53 -15.89 10.20
C PRO A 55 -20.67 -15.68 8.97
N VAL A 56 -19.56 -14.96 9.12
CA VAL A 56 -18.51 -14.93 8.10
C VAL A 56 -18.13 -16.38 7.87
N GLU A 57 -18.44 -16.88 6.69
CA GLU A 57 -18.16 -18.26 6.32
C GLU A 57 -16.65 -18.43 6.44
N THR A 58 -16.24 -19.05 7.54
CA THR A 58 -14.84 -19.15 7.89
C THR A 58 -14.28 -20.30 7.09
N CYS A 59 -13.09 -20.13 6.51
CA CYS A 59 -12.43 -21.19 5.78
C CYS A 59 -12.41 -22.48 6.60
N ALA A 60 -12.86 -23.59 6.00
CA ALA A 60 -13.00 -24.88 6.70
C ALA A 60 -11.69 -25.36 7.33
N THR A 61 -10.55 -24.94 6.76
CA THR A 61 -9.23 -25.16 7.30
C THR A 61 -8.55 -23.81 7.52
N PRO A 62 -8.05 -23.51 8.74
CA PRO A 62 -7.23 -22.34 8.97
C PRO A 62 -5.98 -22.36 8.09
N LEU A 63 -5.73 -21.28 7.37
CA LEU A 63 -4.51 -21.10 6.59
C LEU A 63 -3.35 -20.75 7.52
N PRO A 64 -2.11 -21.12 7.16
CA PRO A 64 -0.95 -20.73 7.95
C PRO A 64 -0.75 -19.21 7.85
N ASP A 65 -1.00 -18.52 8.96
CA ASP A 65 -0.69 -17.10 9.08
C ASP A 65 0.79 -16.92 9.38
N ARG A 66 1.51 -16.29 8.44
CA ARG A 66 2.92 -15.90 8.58
C ARG A 66 3.11 -14.39 8.52
N GLY A 67 2.03 -13.63 8.58
CA GLY A 67 2.01 -12.18 8.37
C GLY A 67 1.91 -11.81 6.89
N ASP A 68 2.30 -10.58 6.58
CA ASP A 68 2.05 -9.94 5.30
C ASP A 68 3.03 -10.38 4.19
N VAL A 69 2.57 -10.21 2.95
CA VAL A 69 3.28 -10.49 1.71
C VAL A 69 3.54 -9.18 0.99
N ILE A 70 4.76 -8.99 0.53
CA ILE A 70 5.08 -7.96 -0.45
C ILE A 70 4.86 -8.54 -1.84
N GLU A 71 4.02 -7.91 -2.64
CA GLU A 71 3.97 -8.10 -4.09
C GLU A 71 4.79 -7.00 -4.75
N TRP A 72 5.80 -7.36 -5.52
CA TRP A 72 6.59 -6.46 -6.36
C TRP A 72 6.26 -6.73 -7.83
N GLN A 73 6.05 -5.68 -8.60
CA GLN A 73 5.65 -5.76 -10.00
C GLN A 73 6.52 -4.90 -10.90
N ARG A 74 6.86 -5.45 -12.05
CA ARG A 74 7.37 -4.76 -13.22
C ARG A 74 6.32 -4.85 -14.32
N GLU A 75 6.03 -3.70 -14.92
CA GLU A 75 5.17 -3.58 -16.09
C GLU A 75 5.89 -2.73 -17.16
N PRO A 76 5.86 -3.12 -18.44
CA PRO A 76 6.50 -2.35 -19.50
C PRO A 76 6.02 -0.89 -19.57
N GLY A 77 6.95 0.05 -19.43
CA GLY A 77 6.67 1.48 -19.55
C GLY A 77 6.24 2.16 -18.24
N LEU A 78 6.17 1.44 -17.13
CA LEU A 78 5.92 1.98 -15.80
C LEU A 78 7.13 1.78 -14.87
N PRO A 79 7.32 2.62 -13.83
CA PRO A 79 8.27 2.32 -12.77
C PRO A 79 7.89 1.03 -12.06
N ASP A 80 8.89 0.21 -11.71
CA ASP A 80 8.68 -0.94 -10.84
C ASP A 80 7.98 -0.48 -9.54
N SER A 81 7.01 -1.26 -9.09
CA SER A 81 6.16 -0.93 -7.94
C SER A 81 6.10 -2.09 -6.95
N ALA A 82 5.68 -1.82 -5.72
CA ALA A 82 5.39 -2.85 -4.75
C ALA A 82 4.20 -2.46 -3.87
N ILE A 83 3.49 -3.46 -3.37
CA ILE A 83 2.40 -3.30 -2.41
C ILE A 83 2.52 -4.35 -1.30
N GLU A 84 2.04 -3.99 -0.13
CA GLU A 84 1.87 -4.92 0.99
C GLU A 84 0.44 -5.48 0.96
N LEU A 85 0.35 -6.80 1.03
CA LEU A 85 -0.89 -7.58 1.04
C LEU A 85 -0.93 -8.44 2.30
N GLY A 86 -2.13 -8.78 2.75
CA GLY A 86 -2.29 -9.83 3.77
C GLY A 86 -1.72 -11.16 3.28
N GLY A 87 -1.26 -12.02 4.19
CA GLY A 87 -0.69 -13.34 3.86
C GLY A 87 -1.69 -14.37 3.32
N THR A 88 -2.98 -14.11 3.52
CA THR A 88 -4.09 -14.96 3.11
C THR A 88 -5.10 -14.18 2.28
N ASP A 89 -5.73 -14.87 1.34
CA ASP A 89 -6.92 -14.45 0.62
C ASP A 89 -8.14 -15.09 1.31
N PRO A 90 -8.86 -14.35 2.19
CA PRO A 90 -9.97 -14.91 2.96
C PRO A 90 -11.20 -15.17 2.09
N GLU A 91 -11.34 -14.49 0.94
CA GLU A 91 -12.48 -14.67 0.03
C GLU A 91 -12.40 -16.01 -0.70
N HIS A 92 -11.18 -16.42 -1.07
CA HIS A 92 -10.95 -17.68 -1.79
C HIS A 92 -10.38 -18.80 -0.93
N CYS A 93 -10.18 -18.55 0.37
CA CYS A 93 -9.56 -19.48 1.31
C CYS A 93 -8.22 -20.04 0.81
N LYS A 94 -7.33 -19.13 0.37
CA LYS A 94 -6.00 -19.45 -0.16
C LYS A 94 -4.90 -18.62 0.50
N LEU A 95 -3.66 -19.06 0.34
CA LEU A 95 -2.53 -18.16 0.58
C LEU A 95 -2.46 -17.13 -0.55
N THR A 96 -2.08 -15.89 -0.21
CA THR A 96 -1.93 -14.81 -1.19
C THR A 96 -0.97 -15.20 -2.31
N PHE A 97 0.09 -15.96 -2.02
CA PHE A 97 0.97 -16.52 -3.03
C PHE A 97 0.27 -17.38 -4.07
N ASP A 98 -0.76 -18.15 -3.70
CA ASP A 98 -1.50 -18.99 -4.63
C ASP A 98 -2.45 -18.15 -5.48
N THR A 99 -3.06 -17.12 -4.91
CA THR A 99 -3.85 -16.14 -5.66
C THR A 99 -2.97 -15.42 -6.71
N LEU A 100 -1.80 -14.92 -6.33
CA LEU A 100 -0.87 -14.23 -7.23
C LEU A 100 -0.41 -15.11 -8.39
N LYS A 101 -0.05 -16.38 -8.15
CA LYS A 101 0.33 -17.34 -9.23
C LYS A 101 -0.71 -17.46 -10.33
N THR A 102 -1.99 -17.26 -10.00
CA THR A 102 -3.10 -17.42 -10.94
C THR A 102 -3.60 -16.11 -11.54
N SER A 103 -3.32 -14.97 -10.90
CA SER A 103 -3.90 -13.67 -11.26
C SER A 103 -2.88 -12.67 -11.81
N SER A 104 -1.60 -12.82 -11.47
CA SER A 104 -0.58 -11.88 -11.91
C SER A 104 -0.35 -11.94 -13.43
N PRO A 105 -0.13 -10.78 -14.09
CA PRO A 105 0.27 -10.72 -15.49
C PRO A 105 1.54 -11.53 -15.75
N ASN A 106 1.60 -12.17 -16.92
CA ASN A 106 2.73 -13.00 -17.35
C ASN A 106 3.10 -12.75 -18.82
N GLY A 107 2.73 -11.58 -19.35
CA GLY A 107 3.05 -11.15 -20.70
C GLY A 107 4.53 -10.74 -20.85
N PRO A 108 4.97 -10.45 -22.10
CA PRO A 108 6.34 -10.02 -22.35
C PRO A 108 6.71 -8.77 -21.56
N GLY A 109 7.75 -8.86 -20.73
CA GLY A 109 8.25 -7.77 -19.90
C GLY A 109 7.48 -7.55 -18.60
N ASP A 110 6.37 -8.25 -18.37
CA ASP A 110 5.70 -8.29 -17.07
C ASP A 110 6.46 -9.22 -16.13
N CYS A 111 6.67 -8.80 -14.89
CA CYS A 111 7.21 -9.67 -13.86
C CYS A 111 6.56 -9.37 -12.52
N THR A 112 6.05 -10.42 -11.87
CA THR A 112 5.62 -10.34 -10.47
C THR A 112 6.55 -11.18 -9.60
N GLN A 113 7.04 -10.59 -8.51
CA GLN A 113 7.68 -11.31 -7.43
C GLN A 113 6.85 -11.15 -6.16
N ALA A 114 6.71 -12.20 -5.37
CA ALA A 114 6.08 -12.09 -4.07
C ALA A 114 6.97 -12.67 -2.98
N ALA A 115 7.03 -12.00 -1.84
CA ALA A 115 7.77 -12.48 -0.70
C ALA A 115 7.08 -12.19 0.63
N TRP A 116 7.35 -12.99 1.67
CA TRP A 116 6.99 -12.61 3.03
C TRP A 116 7.70 -11.30 3.41
N LEU A 117 6.96 -10.37 4.01
CA LEU A 117 7.51 -9.11 4.51
C LEU A 117 8.59 -9.37 5.57
N SER A 118 8.36 -10.34 6.46
CA SER A 118 9.30 -10.75 7.52
C SER A 118 10.64 -11.25 6.99
N ASP A 119 10.69 -11.79 5.77
CA ASP A 119 11.92 -12.25 5.11
C ASP A 119 12.68 -11.10 4.40
N ASN A 120 12.09 -9.90 4.32
CA ASN A 120 12.65 -8.72 3.67
C ASN A 120 12.69 -7.52 4.64
N PRO A 121 13.45 -7.61 5.75
CA PRO A 121 13.46 -6.55 6.77
C PRO A 121 13.93 -5.21 6.20
N GLY A 122 13.17 -4.16 6.51
CA GLY A 122 13.44 -2.79 6.05
C GLY A 122 13.05 -2.52 4.60
N TYR A 123 12.30 -3.42 3.96
CA TYR A 123 11.71 -3.15 2.65
C TYR A 123 10.71 -1.99 2.74
N ASN A 124 10.75 -1.09 1.75
CA ASN A 124 9.81 0.02 1.64
C ASN A 124 8.94 -0.18 0.39
N PRO A 125 7.65 -0.57 0.54
CA PRO A 125 6.75 -0.76 -0.61
C PRO A 125 6.50 0.55 -1.37
N ASP A 126 6.57 1.71 -0.71
CA ASP A 126 6.31 3.02 -1.31
C ASP A 126 7.52 3.59 -2.10
N ALA A 127 8.63 2.86 -2.19
CA ALA A 127 9.78 3.31 -2.95
C ALA A 127 9.47 3.41 -4.45
N THR A 128 9.96 4.46 -5.12
CA THR A 128 9.80 4.63 -6.57
C THR A 128 11.16 4.87 -7.25
N PRO A 129 11.64 3.96 -8.11
CA PRO A 129 11.08 2.63 -8.36
C PRO A 129 11.25 1.72 -7.13
N ALA A 130 10.34 0.76 -6.97
CA ALA A 130 10.40 -0.21 -5.89
C ALA A 130 11.59 -1.16 -6.11
N PRO A 131 12.48 -1.35 -5.12
CA PRO A 131 13.62 -2.24 -5.27
C PRO A 131 13.13 -3.69 -5.39
N ARG A 132 13.86 -4.53 -6.15
CA ARG A 132 13.52 -5.97 -6.23
C ARG A 132 13.58 -6.67 -4.88
N LEU A 133 12.74 -7.70 -4.73
CA LEU A 133 12.71 -8.55 -3.55
C LEU A 133 13.97 -9.42 -3.47
N LYS A 134 14.54 -9.55 -2.26
CA LYS A 134 15.75 -10.36 -2.02
C LYS A 134 15.43 -11.82 -1.76
N LYS A 135 14.23 -12.11 -1.25
CA LYS A 135 13.77 -13.43 -0.81
C LYS A 135 12.43 -13.79 -1.44
N ALA A 136 12.29 -13.60 -2.75
CA ALA A 136 11.07 -13.97 -3.47
C ALA A 136 10.74 -15.47 -3.29
N GLN A 137 9.56 -15.77 -2.76
CA GLN A 137 9.00 -17.12 -2.74
C GLN A 137 8.30 -17.46 -4.05
N VAL A 138 7.76 -16.44 -4.73
CA VAL A 138 7.09 -16.58 -6.02
C VAL A 138 7.71 -15.63 -7.03
N THR A 139 7.83 -16.09 -8.27
CA THR A 139 8.29 -15.31 -9.42
C THR A 139 7.49 -15.76 -10.64
N ILE A 140 6.80 -14.83 -11.28
CA ILE A 140 5.86 -15.06 -12.38
C ILE A 140 6.22 -14.09 -13.51
N GLY A 141 6.23 -14.56 -14.76
CA GLY A 141 6.55 -13.73 -15.92
C GLY A 141 8.05 -13.63 -16.24
N ASP A 142 8.43 -12.60 -16.98
CA ASP A 142 9.78 -12.36 -17.49
C ASP A 142 10.62 -11.51 -16.52
N CYS A 143 11.17 -12.19 -15.51
CA CYS A 143 11.88 -11.59 -14.39
C CYS A 143 13.41 -11.52 -14.58
N GLY A 144 13.88 -11.77 -15.81
CA GLY A 144 15.29 -11.81 -16.23
C GLY A 144 15.94 -10.45 -16.39
#